data_AF-A0A954VRY4-F1
#
_entry.id   AF-A0A954VRY4-F1
#
_cell.length_a   1.000
_cell.length_b   1.000
_cell.length_c   1.000
_cell.angle_alpha   90.00
_cell.angle_beta   90.00
_cell.angle_gamma   90.00
#
_symmetry.space_group_name_H-M   'P 1'
#
loop_
_entity.id
_entity.type
_entity.pdbx_description
1 polymer ?
#
loop_
_entity_poly.entity_id
_entity_poly.type
_entity_poly.pdbx_seq_one_letter_code
_entity_poly.pdbx_strand_id
1 'polypeptide(L)'
;MPSLLAGQIGSQLGLRCTQTQFEGTALAPDRRTQLLATAGMFRRVDYGLQGGAVIDFLHDDWFYKSNLVQLRAELGFLLTPYHEIGFRFTSALNSDVSEVVVTGASSLNSKLEALESYRGFYRFHFGACGLGVGELIAGSSEDKHTVLGLDLKIPVQDQIGMQATVTYLIPRNANDSYTQENWNISWGLVWTPGRGFGMARDYYRPLMDVADNGSFITRIVR
;
A
#
# COMPACT_ATOMS: atom_id res chain seq x y z
N MET A 1 -5.74 -4.14 -33.36
CA MET A 1 -6.66 -4.99 -32.59
C MET A 1 -6.08 -5.19 -31.21
N PRO A 2 -6.88 -5.13 -30.12
CA PRO A 2 -6.40 -5.55 -28.80
C PRO A 2 -5.97 -7.02 -28.89
N SER A 3 -4.74 -7.33 -28.47
CA SER A 3 -4.23 -8.70 -28.49
C SER A 3 -3.82 -9.10 -27.08
N LEU A 4 -4.01 -10.37 -26.73
CA LEU A 4 -3.77 -10.91 -25.39
C LEU A 4 -2.31 -10.73 -24.92
N LEU A 5 -1.38 -10.56 -25.85
CA LEU A 5 0.06 -10.43 -25.61
C LEU A 5 0.59 -9.01 -25.82
N ALA A 6 -0.15 -8.13 -26.49
CA ALA A 6 0.24 -6.73 -26.66
C ALA A 6 0.17 -6.00 -25.32
N GLY A 7 1.31 -5.53 -24.85
CA GLY A 7 1.46 -4.75 -23.64
C GLY A 7 2.80 -4.05 -23.61
N GLN A 8 2.96 -3.14 -22.65
CA GLN A 8 4.22 -2.44 -22.42
C GLN A 8 4.73 -2.79 -21.02
N ILE A 9 6.05 -2.92 -20.92
CA ILE A 9 6.75 -3.08 -19.64
C ILE A 9 7.26 -1.69 -19.26
N GLY A 10 7.02 -1.31 -18.01
CA GLY A 10 7.49 -0.07 -17.41
C GLY A 10 8.17 -0.34 -16.07
N SER A 11 8.89 0.66 -15.59
CA SER A 11 9.45 0.69 -14.25
C SER A 11 8.82 1.84 -13.44
N GLN A 12 8.71 1.66 -12.14
CA GLN A 12 8.25 2.69 -11.22
C GLN A 12 9.26 2.92 -10.09
N LEU A 13 9.35 4.19 -9.68
CA LEU A 13 10.04 4.63 -8.48
C LEU A 13 9.16 5.67 -7.81
N GLY A 14 8.99 5.58 -6.51
CA GLY A 14 8.26 6.58 -5.75
C GLY A 14 8.66 6.62 -4.30
N LEU A 15 8.40 7.76 -3.68
CA LEU A 15 8.79 8.08 -2.32
C LEU A 15 7.60 8.72 -1.60
N ARG A 16 7.36 8.32 -0.36
CA ARG A 16 6.40 8.93 0.54
C ARG A 16 7.13 9.24 1.85
N CYS A 17 7.12 10.50 2.23
CA CYS A 17 7.68 10.96 3.50
C CYS A 17 6.55 11.47 4.37
N THR A 18 6.53 11.05 5.63
CA THR A 18 5.56 11.52 6.63
C THR A 18 6.33 11.97 7.86
N GLN A 19 6.00 13.16 8.34
CA GLN A 19 6.52 13.69 9.58
C GLN A 19 5.36 14.04 10.48
N THR A 20 5.41 13.57 11.73
CA THR A 20 4.40 13.85 12.75
C THR A 20 5.10 14.26 14.04
N GLN A 21 4.37 14.94 14.93
CA GLN A 21 4.89 15.44 16.22
C GLN A 21 6.12 16.37 16.06
N PHE A 22 5.94 17.52 15.40
CA PHE A 22 7.00 18.52 15.20
C PHE A 22 7.60 19.05 16.52
N GLU A 23 6.77 19.11 17.56
CA GLU A 23 7.10 19.59 18.91
C GLU A 23 7.37 18.45 19.91
N GLY A 24 7.42 17.19 19.45
CA GLY A 24 7.59 16.01 20.30
C GLY A 24 6.36 15.67 21.16
N THR A 25 6.54 14.78 22.13
CA THR A 25 5.50 14.38 23.10
C THR A 25 6.07 14.28 24.51
N ALA A 26 5.21 14.22 25.53
CA ALA A 26 5.64 14.01 26.92
C ALA A 26 6.35 12.65 27.16
N LEU A 27 6.17 11.69 26.25
CA LEU A 27 6.73 10.34 26.35
C LEU A 27 8.00 10.16 25.51
N ALA A 28 8.19 10.95 24.44
CA ALA A 28 9.43 11.04 23.69
C ALA A 28 9.62 12.47 23.15
N PRO A 29 10.75 13.12 23.45
CA PRO A 29 11.07 14.44 22.91
C PRO A 29 11.38 14.42 21.40
N ASP A 30 11.54 13.22 20.82
CA ASP A 30 11.93 13.04 19.42
C ASP A 30 10.76 13.16 18.44
N ARG A 31 11.08 13.64 17.24
CA ARG A 31 10.15 13.82 16.11
C ARG A 31 9.94 12.48 15.40
N ARG A 32 8.69 12.11 15.12
CA ARG A 32 8.42 10.90 14.33
C ARG A 32 8.66 11.18 12.84
N THR A 33 9.54 10.39 12.24
CA THR A 33 9.82 10.45 10.80
C THR A 33 9.63 9.08 10.18
N GLN A 34 8.75 9.00 9.18
CA GLN A 34 8.47 7.77 8.44
C GLN A 34 8.73 7.99 6.96
N LEU A 35 9.52 7.11 6.35
CA LEU A 35 9.86 7.14 4.94
C LEU A 35 9.49 5.79 4.32
N LEU A 36 8.68 5.84 3.26
CA LEU A 36 8.39 4.70 2.41
C LEU A 36 8.94 4.95 1.00
N ALA A 37 9.74 4.02 0.50
CA ALA A 37 10.22 4.02 -0.87
C ALA A 37 9.73 2.78 -1.59
N THR A 38 9.27 2.94 -2.84
CA THR A 38 8.78 1.84 -3.68
C THR A 38 9.51 1.87 -5.01
N ALA A 39 10.09 0.74 -5.40
CA ALA A 39 10.72 0.58 -6.71
C ALA A 39 10.33 -0.74 -7.35
N GLY A 40 10.11 -0.78 -8.65
CA GLY A 40 9.80 -2.04 -9.31
C GLY A 40 9.47 -1.94 -10.79
N MET A 41 8.94 -3.04 -11.32
CA MET A 41 8.58 -3.17 -12.73
C MET A 41 7.15 -3.67 -12.85
N PHE A 42 6.49 -3.27 -13.92
CA PHE A 42 5.11 -3.64 -14.21
C PHE A 42 4.89 -3.80 -15.71
N ARG A 43 3.87 -4.57 -16.06
CA ARG A 43 3.35 -4.75 -17.41
C ARG A 43 1.90 -4.34 -17.41
N ARG A 44 1.54 -3.41 -18.30
CA ARG A 44 0.15 -3.01 -18.58
C ARG A 44 -0.26 -3.50 -19.98
N VAL A 45 -1.52 -3.90 -20.11
CA VAL A 45 -2.12 -4.38 -21.36
C VAL A 45 -3.47 -3.69 -21.59
N ASP A 46 -3.95 -3.64 -22.83
CA ASP A 46 -5.31 -3.16 -23.12
C ASP A 46 -6.38 -4.22 -22.78
N TYR A 47 -5.99 -5.49 -22.75
CA TYR A 47 -6.87 -6.64 -22.49
C TYR A 47 -6.05 -7.86 -22.07
N GLY A 48 -6.52 -8.63 -21.09
CA GLY A 48 -5.86 -9.85 -20.62
C GLY A 48 -4.98 -9.63 -19.38
N LEU A 49 -3.85 -10.33 -19.31
CA LEU A 49 -3.00 -10.37 -18.11
C LEU A 49 -2.11 -9.13 -17.97
N GLN A 50 -2.31 -8.38 -16.89
CA GLN A 50 -1.40 -7.35 -16.41
C GLN A 50 -0.80 -7.73 -15.06
N GLY A 51 0.33 -7.16 -14.70
CA GLY A 51 0.94 -7.45 -13.41
C GLY A 51 2.29 -6.81 -13.23
N GLY A 52 2.81 -6.87 -12.01
CA GLY A 52 4.08 -6.27 -11.67
C GLY A 52 4.55 -6.70 -10.28
N ALA A 53 5.80 -6.38 -9.99
CA ALA A 53 6.40 -6.60 -8.69
C ALA A 53 7.21 -5.37 -8.30
N VAL A 54 7.08 -4.99 -7.03
CA VAL A 54 7.80 -3.88 -6.41
C VAL A 54 8.43 -4.34 -5.11
N ILE A 55 9.54 -3.70 -4.77
CA ILE A 55 10.17 -3.77 -3.47
C ILE A 55 9.81 -2.47 -2.75
N ASP A 56 9.23 -2.60 -1.58
CA ASP A 56 8.89 -1.51 -0.69
C ASP A 56 9.90 -1.49 0.47
N PHE A 57 10.44 -0.32 0.79
CA PHE A 57 11.33 -0.07 1.92
C PHE A 57 10.65 0.92 2.87
N LEU A 58 10.56 0.55 4.14
CA LEU A 58 10.02 1.36 5.23
C LEU A 58 11.15 1.66 6.23
N HIS A 59 11.36 2.95 6.48
CA HIS A 59 12.15 3.44 7.59
C HIS A 59 11.23 4.22 8.54
N ASP A 60 11.09 3.76 9.78
CA ASP A 60 10.32 4.46 10.83
C ASP A 60 11.26 4.78 11.99
N ASP A 61 11.36 6.06 12.33
CA ASP A 61 12.15 6.59 13.45
C ASP A 61 11.21 7.27 14.44
N TRP A 62 10.97 6.61 15.59
CA TRP A 62 10.17 7.11 16.69
C TRP A 62 10.57 6.48 18.04
N PHE A 63 9.63 5.97 18.85
CA PHE A 63 9.89 5.20 20.09
C PHE A 63 10.76 3.95 19.86
N TYR A 64 10.85 3.50 18.61
CA TYR A 64 11.74 2.47 18.12
C TYR A 64 12.24 2.90 16.73
N LYS A 65 13.39 2.39 16.32
CA LYS A 65 13.92 2.55 14.97
C LYS A 65 13.81 1.22 14.24
N SER A 66 13.13 1.20 13.10
CA SER A 66 12.93 -0.02 12.33
C SER A 66 13.14 0.21 10.84
N ASN A 67 13.88 -0.71 10.22
CA ASN A 67 14.06 -0.78 8.77
C ASN A 67 13.45 -2.08 8.24
N LEU A 68 12.35 -1.97 7.50
CA LEU A 68 11.61 -3.11 6.97
C LEU A 68 11.55 -3.07 5.45
N VAL A 69 11.62 -4.25 4.84
CA VAL A 69 11.60 -4.45 3.41
C VAL A 69 10.53 -5.48 3.08
N GLN A 70 9.66 -5.14 2.14
CA GLN A 70 8.56 -5.98 1.71
C GLN A 70 8.60 -6.15 0.18
N LEU A 71 8.44 -7.38 -0.29
CA LEU A 71 8.11 -7.65 -1.69
C LEU A 71 6.60 -7.55 -1.86
N ARG A 72 6.14 -6.78 -2.84
CA ARG A 72 4.72 -6.68 -3.20
C ARG A 72 4.53 -6.96 -4.68
N ALA A 73 3.69 -7.94 -4.99
CA ALA A 73 3.39 -8.35 -6.35
C ALA A 73 1.88 -8.27 -6.62
N GLU A 74 1.53 -7.91 -7.85
CA GLU A 74 0.15 -7.82 -8.32
C GLU A 74 0.01 -8.54 -9.67
N LEU A 75 -1.03 -9.35 -9.80
CA LEU A 75 -1.43 -9.99 -11.04
C LEU A 75 -2.92 -9.76 -11.27
N GLY A 76 -3.26 -9.06 -12.34
CA GLY A 76 -4.62 -8.71 -12.72
C GLY A 76 -4.99 -9.25 -14.10
N PHE A 77 -6.28 -9.51 -14.29
CA PHE A 77 -6.87 -9.86 -15.57
C PHE A 77 -7.95 -8.83 -15.93
N LEU A 78 -7.70 -8.08 -17.00
CA LEU A 78 -8.67 -7.13 -17.54
C LEU A 78 -9.75 -7.88 -18.31
N LEU A 79 -10.96 -7.91 -17.73
CA LEU A 79 -12.15 -8.51 -18.33
C LEU A 79 -12.74 -7.61 -19.41
N THR A 80 -12.76 -6.31 -19.14
CA THR A 80 -13.20 -5.25 -20.04
C THR A 80 -12.34 -4.00 -19.78
N PRO A 81 -12.41 -2.95 -20.61
CA PRO A 81 -11.72 -1.69 -20.32
C PRO A 81 -12.10 -1.03 -18.99
N TYR A 82 -13.19 -1.48 -18.34
CA TYR A 82 -13.72 -0.90 -17.12
C TYR A 82 -13.65 -1.84 -15.91
N HIS A 83 -13.33 -3.12 -16.10
CA HIS A 83 -13.39 -4.13 -15.05
C HIS A 83 -12.16 -5.02 -15.07
N GLU A 84 -11.55 -5.16 -13.89
CA GLU A 84 -10.37 -5.97 -13.65
C GLU A 84 -10.56 -6.77 -12.36
N ILE A 85 -10.16 -8.03 -12.41
CA ILE A 85 -10.03 -8.88 -11.23
C ILE A 85 -8.58 -9.26 -11.07
N GLY A 86 -8.10 -9.39 -9.84
CA GLY A 86 -6.73 -9.80 -9.65
C GLY A 86 -6.41 -10.25 -8.25
N PHE A 87 -5.13 -10.49 -8.08
CA PHE A 87 -4.51 -11.00 -6.88
C PHE A 87 -3.26 -10.21 -6.55
N ARG A 88 -3.10 -9.86 -5.29
CA ARG A 88 -1.97 -9.12 -4.74
C ARG A 88 -1.36 -9.92 -3.59
N PHE A 89 -0.05 -10.05 -3.60
CA PHE A 89 0.72 -10.77 -2.59
C PHE A 89 1.77 -9.86 -1.98
N THR A 90 1.96 -9.96 -0.67
CA THR A 90 3.04 -9.30 0.07
C THR A 90 3.83 -10.32 0.88
N SER A 91 5.16 -10.19 0.88
CA SER A 91 6.08 -11.01 1.69
C SER A 91 7.15 -10.14 2.33
N ALA A 92 7.53 -10.49 3.56
CA ALA A 92 8.60 -9.83 4.28
C ALA A 92 9.96 -10.36 3.82
N LEU A 93 10.87 -9.45 3.45
CA LEU A 93 12.23 -9.83 3.06
C LEU A 93 13.22 -9.75 4.22
N ASN A 94 12.89 -8.99 5.26
CA ASN A 94 13.69 -8.90 6.48
C ASN A 94 12.80 -8.72 7.72
N SER A 95 13.43 -8.89 8.87
CA SER A 95 12.88 -8.63 10.19
C SER A 95 13.88 -7.79 10.97
N ASP A 96 13.43 -6.78 11.71
CA ASP A 96 14.30 -5.93 12.54
C ASP A 96 13.98 -6.14 14.02
N VAL A 97 15.01 -6.11 14.88
CA VAL A 97 14.83 -6.20 16.33
C VAL A 97 15.09 -4.83 16.91
N SER A 98 14.05 -4.19 17.42
CA SER A 98 14.15 -2.83 17.95
C SER A 98 13.90 -2.83 19.45
N GLU A 99 14.74 -2.07 20.16
CA GLU A 99 14.60 -1.83 21.59
C GLU A 99 13.58 -0.70 21.79
N VAL A 100 12.48 -0.98 22.48
CA VAL A 100 11.50 0.06 22.84
C VAL A 100 11.95 0.71 24.14
N VAL A 101 12.32 1.99 24.07
CA VAL A 101 12.73 2.77 25.24
C VAL A 101 11.55 3.63 25.69
N VAL A 102 10.87 3.19 26.76
CA VAL A 102 9.84 3.99 27.43
C VAL A 102 10.46 4.65 28.65
N THR A 103 10.36 5.98 28.75
CA THR A 103 10.93 6.77 29.85
C THR A 103 10.41 6.26 31.19
N GLY A 104 11.29 5.67 32.01
CA GLY A 104 10.95 5.12 33.34
C GLY A 104 10.55 3.65 33.39
N ALA A 105 10.62 2.90 32.28
CA ALA A 105 10.43 1.45 32.26
C ALA A 105 11.63 0.72 31.64
N SER A 106 11.79 -0.57 31.98
CA SER A 106 12.83 -1.44 31.40
C SER A 106 12.68 -1.52 29.88
N SER A 107 13.80 -1.54 29.16
CA SER A 107 13.78 -1.71 27.72
C SER A 107 13.24 -3.09 27.33
N LEU A 108 12.30 -3.11 26.39
CA LEU A 108 11.69 -4.32 25.86
C LEU A 108 12.14 -4.49 24.41
N ASN A 109 12.89 -5.57 24.15
CA ASN A 109 13.21 -5.97 22.79
C ASN A 109 11.95 -6.51 22.13
N SER A 110 11.52 -5.84 21.05
CA SER A 110 10.39 -6.28 20.23
C SER A 110 10.87 -6.47 18.80
N LYS A 111 10.57 -7.63 18.21
CA LYS A 111 10.89 -7.90 16.81
C LYS A 111 9.78 -7.34 15.93
N LEU A 112 10.12 -6.55 14.92
CA LEU A 112 9.18 -5.95 13.97
C LEU A 112 9.37 -6.59 12.60
N GLU A 113 8.26 -6.90 11.95
CA GLU A 113 8.21 -7.53 10.63
C GLU A 113 7.11 -6.92 9.77
N ALA A 114 7.30 -6.93 8.46
CA ALA A 114 6.22 -6.65 7.51
C ALA A 114 5.22 -7.81 7.51
N LEU A 115 3.93 -7.51 7.41
CA LEU A 115 2.88 -8.52 7.38
C LEU A 115 2.78 -9.15 5.99
N GLU A 116 2.91 -10.47 5.93
CA GLU A 116 2.64 -11.23 4.72
C GLU A 116 1.14 -11.39 4.50
N SER A 117 0.68 -11.12 3.27
CA SER A 117 -0.74 -11.17 2.95
C SER A 117 -1.03 -11.57 1.51
N TYR A 118 -2.17 -12.23 1.35
CA TYR A 118 -2.72 -12.72 0.10
C TYR A 118 -4.08 -12.08 -0.10
N ARG A 119 -4.20 -11.16 -1.05
CA ARG A 119 -5.39 -10.32 -1.23
C ARG A 119 -5.93 -10.46 -2.65
N GLY A 120 -7.19 -10.83 -2.78
CA GLY A 120 -7.93 -10.65 -4.03
C GLY A 120 -8.36 -9.19 -4.15
N PHE A 121 -8.41 -8.68 -5.38
CA PHE A 121 -8.98 -7.37 -5.65
C PHE A 121 -9.92 -7.38 -6.85
N TYR A 122 -10.90 -6.49 -6.81
CA TYR A 122 -11.75 -6.16 -7.93
C TYR A 122 -11.69 -4.66 -8.17
N ARG A 123 -11.22 -4.28 -9.36
CA ARG A 123 -11.03 -2.89 -9.76
C ARG A 123 -12.02 -2.55 -10.86
N PHE A 124 -12.72 -1.43 -10.69
CA PHE A 124 -13.70 -0.94 -11.63
C PHE A 124 -13.48 0.54 -11.92
N HIS A 125 -13.73 0.93 -13.17
CA HIS A 125 -13.63 2.31 -13.62
C HIS A 125 -15.02 2.96 -13.65
N PHE A 126 -15.11 4.21 -13.22
CA PHE A 126 -16.36 4.96 -13.15
C PHE A 126 -16.17 6.44 -13.53
N GLY A 127 -17.28 7.18 -13.61
CA GLY A 127 -17.28 8.59 -13.97
C GLY A 127 -17.13 8.84 -15.48
N ALA A 128 -17.07 10.12 -15.86
CA ALA A 128 -16.92 10.53 -17.25
C ALA A 128 -15.65 9.90 -17.85
N CYS A 129 -15.81 9.21 -18.99
CA CYS A 129 -14.73 8.53 -19.72
C CYS A 129 -13.96 7.44 -18.92
N GLY A 130 -14.48 6.97 -17.78
CA GLY A 130 -13.81 5.93 -16.96
C GLY A 130 -12.54 6.40 -16.24
N LEU A 131 -12.44 7.71 -15.97
CA LEU A 131 -11.28 8.33 -15.32
C LEU A 131 -11.23 8.04 -13.80
N GLY A 132 -12.38 7.80 -13.17
CA GLY A 132 -12.46 7.36 -11.78
C GLY A 132 -12.13 5.88 -11.66
N VAL A 133 -11.45 5.50 -10.59
CA VAL A 133 -11.08 4.10 -10.32
C VAL A 133 -11.48 3.76 -8.89
N GLY A 134 -12.19 2.65 -8.73
CA GLY A 134 -12.51 2.05 -7.44
C GLY A 134 -11.91 0.65 -7.37
N GLU A 135 -11.31 0.32 -6.23
CA GLU A 135 -10.76 -1.01 -5.96
C GLU A 135 -11.31 -1.51 -4.64
N LEU A 136 -11.88 -2.72 -4.68
CA LEU A 136 -12.29 -3.48 -3.50
C LEU A 136 -11.25 -4.56 -3.25
N ILE A 137 -10.78 -4.66 -2.01
CA ILE A 137 -9.72 -5.59 -1.61
C ILE A 137 -10.27 -6.48 -0.50
N ALA A 138 -10.07 -7.78 -0.64
CA ALA A 138 -10.38 -8.76 0.41
C ALA A 138 -9.34 -9.87 0.40
N GLY A 139 -8.88 -10.30 1.56
CA GLY A 139 -7.81 -11.29 1.64
C GLY A 139 -7.54 -11.80 3.04
N SER A 140 -6.46 -12.56 3.14
CA SER A 140 -5.97 -13.08 4.41
C SER A 140 -4.47 -12.84 4.59
N SER A 141 -4.03 -12.71 5.83
CA SER A 141 -2.59 -12.79 6.17
C SER A 141 -2.13 -14.23 6.35
N GLU A 142 -0.82 -14.44 6.45
CA GLU A 142 -0.22 -15.73 6.84
C GLU A 142 -0.80 -16.24 8.18
N ASP A 143 -0.99 -15.34 9.15
CA ASP A 143 -1.58 -15.64 10.47
C ASP A 143 -3.11 -15.79 10.44
N LYS A 144 -3.70 -15.88 9.23
CA LYS A 144 -5.14 -16.05 9.01
C LYS A 144 -5.97 -14.86 9.53
N HIS A 145 -5.37 -13.67 9.64
CA HIS A 145 -6.12 -12.43 9.79
C HIS A 145 -6.86 -12.13 8.49
N THR A 146 -8.02 -11.49 8.57
CA THR A 146 -8.75 -11.08 7.37
C THR A 146 -8.42 -9.63 7.06
N VAL A 147 -8.09 -9.33 5.81
CA VAL A 147 -7.81 -7.96 5.35
C VAL A 147 -8.93 -7.54 4.42
N LEU A 148 -9.54 -6.38 4.72
CA LEU A 148 -10.51 -5.72 3.87
C LEU A 148 -9.97 -4.35 3.49
N GLY A 149 -10.27 -3.89 2.28
CA GLY A 149 -9.86 -2.56 1.86
C GLY A 149 -10.69 -2.00 0.72
N LEU A 150 -10.60 -0.68 0.59
CA LEU A 150 -11.22 0.13 -0.42
C LEU A 150 -10.21 1.19 -0.86
N ASP A 151 -9.96 1.32 -2.16
CA ASP A 151 -9.22 2.44 -2.73
C ASP A 151 -10.09 3.14 -3.78
N LEU A 152 -10.15 4.47 -3.70
CA LEU A 152 -10.94 5.32 -4.58
C LEU A 152 -10.04 6.42 -5.14
N LYS A 153 -10.00 6.54 -6.46
CA LYS A 153 -9.31 7.60 -7.20
C LYS A 153 -10.35 8.35 -8.02
N ILE A 154 -10.57 9.61 -7.69
CA ILE A 154 -11.64 10.43 -8.27
C ILE A 154 -11.01 11.64 -8.95
N PRO A 155 -11.17 11.82 -10.27
CA PRO A 155 -10.74 13.05 -10.95
C PRO A 155 -11.60 14.23 -10.48
N VAL A 156 -10.95 15.31 -10.05
CA VAL A 156 -11.63 16.57 -9.68
C VAL A 156 -11.53 17.57 -10.82
N GLN A 157 -10.34 17.66 -11.41
CA GLN A 157 -10.01 18.46 -12.60
C GLN A 157 -8.97 17.70 -13.43
N ASP A 158 -8.68 18.15 -14.65
CA ASP A 158 -7.73 17.50 -15.55
C ASP A 158 -6.44 17.06 -14.87
N GLN A 159 -5.73 17.91 -14.13
CA GLN A 159 -4.45 17.53 -13.49
C GLN A 159 -4.56 17.21 -11.99
N ILE A 160 -5.76 17.30 -11.41
CA ILE A 160 -5.97 17.18 -9.97
C ILE A 160 -7.00 16.10 -9.70
N GLY A 161 -6.61 15.10 -8.93
CA GLY A 161 -7.50 14.07 -8.43
C GLY A 161 -7.52 14.02 -6.92
N MET A 162 -8.48 13.28 -6.40
CA MET A 162 -8.56 12.88 -5.00
C MET A 162 -8.30 11.39 -4.92
N GLN A 163 -7.53 10.97 -3.91
CA GLN A 163 -7.37 9.57 -3.53
C GLN A 163 -7.90 9.37 -2.12
N ALA A 164 -8.63 8.30 -1.89
CA ALA A 164 -9.08 7.88 -0.57
C ALA A 164 -8.88 6.37 -0.43
N THR A 165 -8.23 5.96 0.65
CA THR A 165 -7.90 4.56 0.90
C THR A 165 -8.30 4.19 2.32
N VAL A 166 -8.99 3.06 2.45
CA VAL A 166 -9.37 2.46 3.73
C VAL A 166 -8.84 1.03 3.73
N THR A 167 -8.16 0.63 4.79
CA THR A 167 -7.73 -0.75 5.01
C THR A 167 -8.07 -1.14 6.44
N TYR A 168 -8.64 -2.32 6.61
CA TYR A 168 -8.99 -2.89 7.89
C TYR A 168 -8.47 -4.32 8.00
N LEU A 169 -7.69 -4.59 9.04
CA LEU A 169 -7.17 -5.91 9.37
C LEU A 169 -7.93 -6.43 10.58
N ILE A 170 -8.72 -7.46 10.35
CA ILE A 170 -9.51 -8.16 11.36
C ILE A 170 -8.66 -9.30 11.92
N PRO A 171 -8.28 -9.25 13.21
CA PRO A 171 -7.52 -10.32 13.85
C PRO A 171 -8.38 -11.59 13.98
N ARG A 172 -7.71 -12.75 13.98
CA ARG A 172 -8.39 -14.05 14.02
C ARG A 172 -8.87 -14.40 15.43
N ASN A 173 -8.06 -14.10 16.43
CA ASN A 173 -8.29 -14.53 17.81
C ASN A 173 -9.07 -13.44 18.54
N ALA A 174 -10.15 -13.84 19.22
CA ALA A 174 -10.97 -12.93 20.03
C ALA A 174 -10.29 -12.55 21.35
N ASN A 175 -9.39 -13.40 21.86
CA ASN A 175 -8.57 -13.09 23.02
C ASN A 175 -7.41 -12.22 22.55
N ASP A 176 -7.37 -10.97 23.03
CA ASP A 176 -6.41 -9.92 22.67
C ASP A 176 -6.49 -9.39 21.22
N SER A 177 -7.67 -9.46 20.60
CA SER A 177 -7.94 -8.91 19.26
C SER A 177 -7.50 -7.45 19.11
N TYR A 178 -7.73 -6.62 20.13
CA TYR A 178 -7.35 -5.19 20.14
C TYR A 178 -5.83 -4.95 19.98
N THR A 179 -4.97 -5.93 20.28
CA THR A 179 -3.52 -5.78 20.13
C THR A 179 -3.02 -6.11 18.72
N GLN A 180 -3.83 -6.85 17.95
CA GLN A 180 -3.50 -7.33 16.60
C GLN A 180 -4.35 -6.66 15.51
N GLU A 181 -5.37 -5.89 15.91
CA GLU A 181 -6.17 -5.06 15.03
C GLU A 181 -5.30 -3.94 14.43
N ASN A 182 -5.48 -3.71 13.12
CA ASN A 182 -4.83 -2.59 12.45
C ASN A 182 -5.81 -1.99 11.43
N TRP A 183 -5.87 -0.66 11.37
CA TRP A 183 -6.72 0.05 10.43
C TRP A 183 -6.00 1.28 9.91
N ASN A 184 -6.25 1.60 8.64
CA ASN A 184 -5.74 2.78 7.99
C ASN A 184 -6.88 3.47 7.24
N ILE A 185 -7.01 4.77 7.46
CA ILE A 185 -7.85 5.64 6.64
C ILE A 185 -6.94 6.76 6.17
N SER A 186 -6.87 6.95 4.86
CA SER A 186 -6.13 8.04 4.25
C SER A 186 -6.98 8.68 3.16
N TRP A 187 -6.78 9.98 3.00
CA TRP A 187 -7.34 10.74 1.90
C TRP A 187 -6.34 11.83 1.51
N GLY A 188 -6.34 12.23 0.26
CA GLY A 188 -5.41 13.24 -0.22
C GLY A 188 -5.74 13.74 -1.62
N LEU A 189 -5.14 14.88 -1.95
CA LEU A 189 -5.16 15.43 -3.29
C LEU A 189 -3.89 15.01 -4.03
N VAL A 190 -4.05 14.59 -5.27
CA VAL A 190 -2.98 14.15 -6.15
C VAL A 190 -2.91 15.09 -7.32
N TRP A 191 -1.74 15.71 -7.51
CA TRP A 191 -1.46 16.56 -8.66
C TRP A 191 -0.56 15.83 -9.65
N THR A 192 -0.99 15.71 -10.91
CA THR A 192 -0.23 15.12 -12.01
C THR A 192 0.14 16.20 -13.02
N PRO A 193 1.28 16.89 -12.87
CA PRO A 193 1.66 17.97 -13.77
C PRO A 193 1.82 17.46 -15.20
N GLY A 194 1.17 18.14 -16.16
CA GLY A 194 1.30 17.85 -17.58
C GLY A 194 0.56 16.60 -18.08
N ARG A 195 -0.18 15.88 -17.23
CA ARG A 195 -1.03 14.74 -17.63
C ARG A 195 -2.36 14.73 -16.90
N GLY A 196 -3.38 14.19 -17.57
CA GLY A 196 -4.69 14.01 -16.98
C GLY A 196 -4.66 13.02 -15.81
N PHE A 197 -5.24 13.37 -14.67
CA PHE A 197 -5.49 12.45 -13.59
C PHE A 197 -6.47 11.37 -14.06
N GLY A 198 -6.15 10.13 -13.75
CA GLY A 198 -7.05 9.01 -14.05
C GLY A 198 -7.13 8.62 -15.52
N MET A 199 -6.27 9.13 -16.42
CA MET A 199 -6.25 8.67 -17.82
C MET A 199 -6.16 7.14 -17.89
N ALA A 200 -7.26 6.51 -18.31
CA ALA A 200 -7.50 5.07 -18.14
C ALA A 200 -6.57 4.17 -18.97
N ARG A 201 -5.94 4.73 -20.01
CA ARG A 201 -5.09 3.99 -20.97
C ARG A 201 -3.65 4.51 -21.00
N ASP A 202 -3.08 4.76 -19.83
CA ASP A 202 -1.67 5.15 -19.72
C ASP A 202 -0.80 3.95 -19.38
N TYR A 203 -0.12 3.41 -20.39
CA TYR A 203 0.85 2.32 -20.25
C TYR A 203 2.05 2.70 -19.38
N TYR A 204 2.35 3.99 -19.25
CA TYR A 204 3.48 4.49 -18.47
C TYR A 204 3.10 4.91 -17.06
N ARG A 205 1.82 4.79 -16.69
CA ARG A 205 1.39 5.01 -15.31
C ARG A 205 1.82 3.82 -14.44
N PRO A 206 2.41 4.06 -13.26
CA PRO A 206 2.69 3.00 -12.29
C PRO A 206 1.50 2.07 -12.07
N LEU A 207 1.73 0.76 -12.02
CA LEU A 207 0.67 -0.22 -11.74
C LEU A 207 0.25 -0.18 -10.27
N MET A 208 1.24 -0.07 -9.39
CA MET A 208 1.03 -0.04 -7.94
C MET A 208 1.38 1.35 -7.40
N ASP A 209 0.61 1.83 -6.43
CA ASP A 209 0.95 3.07 -5.74
C ASP A 209 2.16 2.88 -4.81
N VAL A 210 2.81 3.99 -4.48
CA VAL A 210 3.86 4.02 -3.45
C VAL A 210 3.27 3.50 -2.14
N ALA A 211 4.01 2.60 -1.49
CA ALA A 211 3.58 1.98 -0.24
C ALA A 211 3.17 3.01 0.82
N ASP A 212 2.30 2.55 1.70
CA ASP A 212 1.74 3.28 2.82
C ASP A 212 1.37 2.35 3.95
N ASN A 213 0.87 2.92 5.04
CA ASN A 213 0.53 2.17 6.24
C ASN A 213 -0.64 1.17 6.05
N GLY A 214 -1.38 1.21 4.93
CA GLY A 214 -2.41 0.20 4.59
C GLY A 214 -1.89 -0.94 3.70
N SER A 215 -0.91 -0.66 2.86
CA SER A 215 -0.27 -1.63 1.96
C SER A 215 1.00 -2.27 2.56
N PHE A 216 1.65 -1.58 3.49
CA PHE A 216 2.79 -2.02 4.29
C PHE A 216 2.36 -2.03 5.76
N ILE A 217 1.74 -3.13 6.17
CA ILE A 217 1.30 -3.30 7.56
C ILE A 217 2.46 -3.91 8.34
N THR A 218 2.88 -3.26 9.42
CA THR A 218 3.91 -3.77 10.33
C THR A 218 3.26 -4.54 11.48
N ARG A 219 3.89 -5.63 11.91
CA ARG A 219 3.49 -6.38 13.12
C ARG A 219 4.65 -6.51 14.09
N ILE A 220 4.31 -6.65 15.37
CA ILE A 220 5.27 -7.03 16.41
C ILE A 220 5.21 -8.54 16.57
N VAL A 221 6.36 -9.20 16.44
CA VAL A 221 6.58 -10.61 16.74
C VAL A 221 7.17 -10.71 18.15
N ARG A 222 6.50 -11.45 19.02
CA ARG A 222 6.96 -11.75 20.38
C ARG A 222 7.67 -13.08 20.43
#